data_AF-A0A7Y5V460-F1
#
_entry.id   AF-A0A7Y5V460-F1
#
_cell.length_a   1.000
_cell.length_b   1.000
_cell.length_c   1.000
_cell.angle_alpha   90.00
_cell.angle_beta   90.00
_cell.angle_gamma   90.00
#
_symmetry.space_group_name_H-M   'P 1'
#
loop_
_entity.id
_entity.type
_entity.pdbx_description
1 polymer ?
#
loop_
_entity_poly.entity_id
_entity_poly.type
_entity_poly.pdbx_seq_one_letter_code
_entity_poly.pdbx_strand_id
1 'polypeptide(L)'
;MPHALMYHGGFEANFTRLTPGARSFLGSDNSERVIPEWPDEADGLRIGYMEKQGKRFVAVRVMDGADDVVLEHEVLLDPPSHMGYGKRFSPEPTIIEDDPAKQLLHDIIERNPGQRARLSAMRDRRNWAPKARG
;
A
#
# COMPACT_ATOMS: atom_id res chain seq x y z
N MET A 1 -7.15 -13.51 4.67
CA MET A 1 -7.81 -12.24 5.03
C MET A 1 -7.69 -11.35 3.81
N PRO A 2 -8.74 -10.85 3.14
CA PRO A 2 -8.52 -10.09 1.92
C PRO A 2 -7.80 -8.77 2.19
N HIS A 3 -6.72 -8.54 1.44
CA HIS A 3 -5.98 -7.28 1.43
C HIS A 3 -6.33 -6.52 0.16
N ALA A 4 -6.05 -5.21 0.12
CA ALA A 4 -6.35 -4.40 -1.05
C ALA A 4 -5.21 -3.44 -1.42
N LEU A 5 -5.05 -3.24 -2.72
CA LEU A 5 -4.25 -2.18 -3.33
C LEU A 5 -5.20 -1.15 -3.96
N MET A 6 -4.93 0.14 -3.77
CA MET A 6 -5.72 1.21 -4.39
C MET A 6 -4.83 2.31 -4.96
N TYR A 7 -5.26 2.93 -6.05
CA TYR A 7 -4.55 4.02 -6.70
C TYR A 7 -4.82 5.37 -6.00
N HIS A 8 -3.77 6.13 -5.73
CA HIS A 8 -3.79 7.43 -5.04
C HIS A 8 -3.21 8.57 -5.91
N GLY A 9 -3.18 8.40 -7.24
CA GLY A 9 -2.74 9.45 -8.16
C GLY A 9 -1.28 9.38 -8.60
N GLY A 10 -0.83 10.46 -9.24
CA GLY A 10 0.54 10.61 -9.72
C GLY A 10 1.51 10.92 -8.57
N PHE A 11 2.64 10.24 -8.50
CA PHE A 11 3.59 10.30 -7.39
C PHE A 11 4.18 11.69 -7.21
N GLU A 12 4.66 12.30 -8.29
CA GLU A 12 5.43 13.55 -8.26
C GLU A 12 4.60 14.73 -7.75
N ALA A 13 3.29 14.73 -7.99
CA ALA A 13 2.38 15.77 -7.55
C ALA A 13 1.86 15.56 -6.11
N ASN A 14 1.86 14.32 -5.62
CA ASN A 14 1.06 13.95 -4.44
C ASN A 14 1.88 13.43 -3.26
N PHE A 15 3.00 12.75 -3.46
CA PHE A 15 3.67 12.02 -2.38
C PHE A 15 4.17 12.94 -1.26
N THR A 16 4.76 14.08 -1.60
CA THR A 16 5.26 15.07 -0.62
C THR A 16 4.16 15.76 0.20
N ARG A 17 2.90 15.68 -0.27
CA ARG A 17 1.71 16.24 0.39
C ARG A 17 0.87 15.18 1.09
N LEU A 18 1.21 13.90 0.89
CA LEU A 18 0.45 12.80 1.43
C LEU A 18 0.60 12.78 2.95
N THR A 19 -0.53 12.78 3.65
CA THR A 19 -0.60 12.71 5.10
C THR A 19 -1.52 11.56 5.52
N PRO A 20 -1.35 11.01 6.74
CA PRO A 20 -2.29 10.04 7.28
C PRO A 20 -3.73 10.55 7.24
N GLY A 21 -4.66 9.73 6.78
CA GLY A 21 -6.07 10.07 6.64
C GLY A 21 -6.43 10.83 5.35
N ALA A 22 -5.48 11.09 4.44
CA ALA A 22 -5.78 11.72 3.16
C ALA A 22 -6.89 10.95 2.39
N ARG A 23 -7.88 11.70 1.91
CA ARG A 23 -9.06 11.20 1.16
C ARG A 23 -9.14 11.73 -0.27
N SER A 24 -8.14 12.49 -0.70
CA SER A 24 -8.08 13.06 -2.04
C SER A 24 -6.63 13.11 -2.53
N PHE A 25 -6.47 13.30 -3.83
CA PHE A 25 -5.20 13.55 -4.51
C PHE A 25 -5.39 14.53 -5.67
N LEU A 26 -4.31 15.17 -6.10
CA LEU A 26 -4.27 16.03 -7.28
C LEU A 26 -4.14 15.18 -8.55
N GLY A 27 -5.11 15.30 -9.45
CA GLY A 27 -5.10 14.69 -10.78
C GLY A 27 -4.11 15.35 -11.73
N SER A 28 -3.90 14.74 -12.89
CA SER A 28 -3.01 15.26 -13.95
C SER A 28 -3.50 16.58 -14.57
N ASP A 29 -4.77 16.89 -14.40
CA ASP A 29 -5.44 18.14 -14.80
C ASP A 29 -5.38 19.22 -13.70
N ASN A 30 -4.62 18.99 -12.62
CA ASN A 30 -4.59 19.82 -11.41
C ASN A 30 -5.95 19.94 -10.69
N SER A 31 -6.92 19.07 -11.01
CA SER A 31 -8.15 18.98 -10.23
C SER A 31 -7.95 18.07 -9.01
N GLU A 32 -8.62 18.38 -7.90
CA GLU A 32 -8.67 17.48 -6.77
C GLU A 32 -9.63 16.32 -7.06
N ARG A 33 -9.20 15.09 -6.78
CA ARG A 33 -9.97 13.86 -6.97
C ARG A 33 -10.08 13.10 -5.66
N VAL A 34 -11.26 12.61 -5.36
CA VAL A 34 -11.52 11.80 -4.16
C VAL A 34 -10.95 10.40 -4.36
N ILE A 35 -10.26 9.88 -3.34
CA ILE A 35 -9.82 8.49 -3.29
C ILE A 35 -11.07 7.63 -3.06
N PRO A 36 -11.32 6.58 -3.86
CA PRO A 36 -12.43 5.67 -3.64
C PRO A 36 -12.47 5.09 -2.22
N GLU A 37 -13.65 4.68 -1.77
CA GLU A 37 -13.74 3.92 -0.52
C GLU A 37 -13.13 2.53 -0.69
N TRP A 38 -12.59 2.01 0.40
CA TRP A 38 -12.08 0.64 0.42
C TRP A 38 -13.24 -0.34 0.34
N PRO A 39 -13.11 -1.46 -0.39
CA PRO A 39 -14.14 -2.50 -0.39
C PRO A 39 -14.36 -3.04 1.03
N ASP A 40 -15.61 -3.34 1.40
CA ASP A 40 -15.96 -3.89 2.72
C ASP A 40 -15.23 -5.21 3.01
N GLU A 41 -14.95 -5.99 1.96
CA GLU A 41 -14.22 -7.25 2.05
C GLU A 41 -12.73 -7.08 2.35
N ALA A 42 -12.15 -5.88 2.18
CA ALA A 42 -10.74 -5.58 2.48
C ALA A 42 -10.51 -5.36 3.99
N ASP A 43 -10.73 -6.41 4.77
CA ASP A 43 -10.55 -6.45 6.23
C ASP A 43 -9.08 -6.60 6.68
N GLY A 44 -8.17 -6.79 5.72
CA GLY A 44 -6.74 -6.91 5.92
C GLY A 44 -5.96 -5.60 5.80
N LEU A 45 -4.85 -5.67 5.07
CA LEU A 45 -4.01 -4.50 4.79
C LEU A 45 -4.61 -3.74 3.63
N ARG A 46 -4.61 -2.42 3.74
CA ARG A 46 -5.02 -1.53 2.66
C ARG A 46 -3.80 -0.70 2.27
N ILE A 47 -3.28 -0.93 1.06
CA ILE A 47 -2.06 -0.31 0.58
C ILE A 47 -2.39 0.69 -0.53
N GLY A 48 -2.06 1.95 -0.28
CA GLY A 48 -2.15 2.99 -1.29
C GLY A 48 -0.91 3.01 -2.17
N TYR A 49 -1.10 3.07 -3.48
CA TYR A 49 -0.02 3.19 -4.46
C TYR A 49 -0.20 4.39 -5.37
N MET A 50 0.91 4.91 -5.88
CA MET A 50 0.95 6.04 -6.82
C MET A 50 1.70 5.65 -8.09
N GLU A 51 1.41 6.34 -9.19
CA GLU A 51 2.11 6.16 -10.47
C GLU A 51 3.21 7.21 -10.63
N LYS A 52 4.44 6.75 -10.83
CA LYS A 52 5.57 7.55 -11.30
C LYS A 52 5.61 7.59 -12.82
N GLN A 53 6.37 8.56 -13.34
CA GLN A 53 6.71 8.58 -14.77
C GLN A 53 7.25 7.23 -15.27
N GLY A 54 6.79 6.84 -16.46
CA GLY A 54 7.18 5.58 -17.12
C GLY A 54 6.35 4.37 -16.69
N LYS A 55 5.10 4.55 -16.23
CA LYS A 55 4.19 3.48 -15.77
C LYS A 55 4.78 2.61 -14.66
N ARG A 56 5.51 3.25 -13.74
CA ARG A 56 6.07 2.58 -12.55
C ARG A 56 5.17 2.88 -11.37
N PHE A 57 4.68 1.84 -10.71
CA PHE A 57 3.77 1.99 -9.58
C PHE A 57 4.53 1.76 -8.29
N VAL A 58 4.30 2.62 -7.29
CA VAL A 58 5.00 2.55 -6.01
C VAL A 58 4.01 2.56 -4.85
N ALA A 59 4.20 1.69 -3.86
CA ALA A 59 3.49 1.78 -2.59
C ALA A 59 3.99 3.00 -1.82
N VAL A 60 3.05 3.75 -1.25
CA VAL A 60 3.32 5.02 -0.53
C VAL A 60 2.68 5.09 0.84
N ARG A 61 1.72 4.22 1.14
CA ARG A 61 0.96 4.21 2.39
C ARG A 61 0.43 2.83 2.71
N VAL A 62 0.47 2.45 3.98
CA VAL A 62 -0.11 1.20 4.50
C VAL A 62 -1.09 1.53 5.61
N MET A 63 -2.28 0.96 5.52
CA MET A 63 -3.32 1.06 6.55
C MET A 63 -3.70 -0.31 7.09
N ASP A 64 -4.02 -0.31 8.38
CA ASP A 64 -4.43 -1.48 9.14
C ASP A 64 -5.37 -1.06 10.27
N GLY A 65 -6.66 -1.32 10.13
CA GLY A 65 -7.67 -0.80 11.07
C GLY A 65 -7.61 0.72 11.17
N ALA A 66 -7.30 1.23 12.36
CA ALA A 66 -7.14 2.66 12.64
C ALA A 66 -5.72 3.19 12.36
N ASP A 67 -4.74 2.31 12.13
CA ASP A 67 -3.39 2.75 11.77
C ASP A 67 -3.32 3.16 10.30
N ASP A 68 -2.68 4.29 10.07
CA ASP A 68 -2.32 4.80 8.75
C ASP A 68 -0.85 5.28 8.79
N VAL A 69 -0.02 4.65 7.98
CA VAL A 69 1.42 4.91 7.85
C VAL A 69 1.71 5.35 6.42
N VAL A 70 1.99 6.64 6.25
CA VAL A 70 2.63 7.15 5.04
C VAL A 70 4.11 6.78 5.08
N LEU A 71 4.61 6.17 4.01
CA LEU A 71 5.97 5.66 3.95
C LEU A 71 6.98 6.81 3.80
N GLU A 72 8.11 6.73 4.49
CA GLU A 72 9.25 7.67 4.30
C GLU A 72 9.91 7.45 2.93
N HIS A 73 9.93 6.20 2.48
CA HIS A 73 10.50 5.74 1.23
C HIS A 73 9.50 4.85 0.51
N GLU A 74 9.14 5.25 -0.70
CA GLU A 74 8.24 4.48 -1.55
C GLU A 74 8.88 3.15 -1.98
N VAL A 75 8.03 2.15 -2.23
CA VAL A 75 8.46 0.81 -2.67
C VAL A 75 7.93 0.55 -4.07
N LEU A 76 8.82 0.19 -5.00
CA LEU A 76 8.43 -0.21 -6.34
C LEU A 76 7.59 -1.49 -6.29
N LEU A 77 6.40 -1.43 -6.90
CA LEU A 77 5.52 -2.58 -6.99
C LEU A 77 5.92 -3.46 -8.16
N ASP A 78 6.29 -4.70 -7.86
CA ASP A 78 6.38 -5.80 -8.81
C ASP A 78 5.06 -6.58 -8.83
N PRO A 79 4.26 -6.54 -9.92
CA PRO A 79 2.96 -7.20 -9.95
C PRO A 79 2.99 -8.71 -9.68
N PRO A 80 3.93 -9.49 -10.26
CA PRO A 80 4.07 -10.91 -9.96
C PRO A 80 4.23 -11.20 -8.46
N SER A 81 5.08 -10.45 -7.76
CA SER A 81 5.33 -10.66 -6.33
C SER A 81 4.32 -10.01 -5.39
N HIS A 82 3.71 -8.88 -5.78
CA HIS A 82 2.92 -8.05 -4.86
C HIS A 82 1.41 -8.06 -5.12
N MET A 83 0.95 -8.56 -6.27
CA MET A 83 -0.48 -8.60 -6.60
C MET A 83 -1.03 -10.01 -6.75
N GLY A 84 -0.16 -10.99 -6.99
CA GLY A 84 -0.57 -12.35 -7.33
C GLY A 84 -0.96 -12.51 -8.80
N TYR A 85 -1.30 -13.74 -9.19
CA TYR A 85 -1.47 -14.12 -10.59
C TYR A 85 -2.69 -13.44 -11.25
N GLY A 86 -2.49 -12.93 -12.48
CA GLY A 86 -3.56 -12.36 -13.31
C GLY A 86 -4.08 -10.99 -12.89
N LYS A 87 -3.59 -10.41 -11.78
CA LYS A 87 -3.98 -9.08 -11.31
C LYS A 87 -3.21 -7.98 -12.04
N ARG A 88 -3.81 -6.79 -12.15
CA ARG A 88 -3.24 -5.62 -12.82
C ARG A 88 -3.52 -4.35 -12.01
N PHE A 89 -2.69 -3.33 -12.19
CA PHE A 89 -2.98 -1.99 -11.67
C PHE A 89 -4.23 -1.42 -12.34
N SER A 90 -5.06 -0.77 -11.55
CA SER A 90 -6.29 -0.15 -12.01
C SER A 90 -6.71 0.99 -11.08
N PRO A 91 -7.56 1.93 -11.55
CA PRO A 91 -8.16 2.94 -10.69
C PRO A 91 -9.04 2.33 -9.58
N GLU A 92 -9.61 1.15 -9.84
CA GLU A 92 -10.42 0.41 -8.87
C GLU A 92 -9.53 -0.35 -7.87
N PRO A 93 -10.02 -0.59 -6.65
CA PRO A 93 -9.32 -1.40 -5.66
C PRO A 93 -9.06 -2.82 -6.17
N THR A 94 -7.84 -3.31 -6.00
CA THR A 94 -7.45 -4.68 -6.35
C THR A 94 -7.32 -5.50 -5.06
N ILE A 95 -8.18 -6.50 -4.89
CA ILE A 95 -8.05 -7.48 -3.82
C ILE A 95 -6.88 -8.43 -4.09
N ILE A 96 -6.04 -8.61 -3.08
CA ILE A 96 -4.87 -9.49 -3.06
C ILE A 96 -4.91 -10.44 -1.86
N GLU A 97 -4.27 -11.59 -2.01
CA GLU A 97 -4.20 -12.63 -0.98
C GLU A 97 -3.08 -12.34 0.04
N ASP A 98 -3.02 -13.17 1.09
CA ASP A 98 -2.04 -13.04 2.18
C ASP A 98 -0.59 -13.08 1.68
N ASP A 99 -0.24 -14.00 0.76
CA ASP A 99 1.15 -14.18 0.33
C ASP A 99 1.71 -12.95 -0.41
N PRO A 100 1.03 -12.37 -1.43
CA PRO A 100 1.47 -11.11 -2.05
C PRO A 100 1.49 -9.94 -1.06
N ALA A 101 0.50 -9.83 -0.18
CA ALA A 101 0.43 -8.75 0.81
C ALA A 101 1.57 -8.85 1.84
N LYS A 102 1.92 -10.07 2.26
CA LYS A 102 3.04 -10.35 3.16
C LYS A 102 4.37 -10.01 2.52
N GLN A 103 4.58 -10.39 1.26
CA GLN A 103 5.79 -10.04 0.53
C GLN A 103 5.93 -8.51 0.38
N LEU A 104 4.85 -7.82 0.01
CA LEU A 104 4.87 -6.37 -0.09
C LEU A 104 5.16 -5.68 1.25
N LEU A 105 4.53 -6.12 2.35
CA LEU A 105 4.79 -5.53 3.66
C LEU A 105 6.24 -5.79 4.13
N HIS A 106 6.80 -6.95 3.80
CA HIS A 106 8.21 -7.24 4.04
C HIS A 106 9.12 -6.22 3.36
N ASP A 107 8.93 -5.99 2.06
CA ASP A 107 9.77 -5.07 1.27
C ASP A 107 9.59 -3.61 1.71
N ILE A 108 8.37 -3.25 2.14
CA ILE A 108 8.07 -1.97 2.80
C ILE A 108 8.87 -1.80 4.10
N ILE A 109 8.91 -2.82 4.97
CA ILE A 109 9.67 -2.78 6.23
C ILE A 109 11.18 -2.67 5.97
N GLU A 110 11.70 -3.38 4.97
CA GLU A 110 13.12 -3.31 4.60
C GLU A 110 13.51 -1.93 4.08
N ARG A 111 12.64 -1.32 3.26
CA ARG A 111 12.89 -0.01 2.67
C ARG A 111 12.67 1.16 3.64
N ASN A 112 11.91 0.97 4.72
CA ASN A 112 11.55 2.01 5.68
C ASN A 112 12.05 1.68 7.11
N PRO A 113 13.38 1.67 7.35
CA PRO A 113 13.93 1.29 8.66
C PRO A 113 13.49 2.20 9.80
N GLY A 114 13.29 3.51 9.55
CA GLY A 114 12.78 4.47 10.53
C GLY A 114 11.35 4.16 11.02
N GLN A 115 10.57 3.44 10.20
CA GLN A 115 9.17 3.10 10.47
C GLN A 115 8.97 1.62 10.81
N ARG A 116 10.07 0.85 10.91
CA ARG A 116 10.06 -0.62 11.08
C ARG A 116 9.21 -1.08 12.23
N ALA A 117 9.29 -0.42 13.40
CA ALA A 117 8.55 -0.83 14.59
C ALA A 117 7.03 -0.79 14.34
N ARG A 118 6.53 0.30 13.75
CA ARG A 118 5.11 0.50 13.47
C ARG A 118 4.61 -0.44 12.36
N LEU A 119 5.38 -0.60 11.29
CA LEU A 119 5.06 -1.52 10.19
C LEU A 119 5.11 -3.00 10.62
N SER A 120 6.06 -3.37 11.49
CA SER A 120 6.15 -4.74 12.02
C SER A 120 4.97 -5.07 12.93
N ALA A 121 4.46 -4.10 13.70
CA ALA A 121 3.25 -4.32 14.50
C ALA A 121 2.03 -4.66 13.62
N MET A 122 1.90 -4.06 12.43
CA MET A 122 0.84 -4.41 11.46
C MET A 122 1.01 -5.84 10.93
N ARG A 123 2.25 -6.28 10.66
CA ARG A 123 2.55 -7.67 10.27
C ARG A 123 2.17 -8.65 11.38
N ASP A 124 2.54 -8.34 12.61
CA ASP A 124 2.42 -9.27 13.74
C ASP A 124 0.96 -9.53 14.14
N ARG A 125 0.05 -8.57 13.92
CA ARG A 125 -1.42 -8.75 14.08
C ARG A 125 -2.00 -9.86 13.19
N ARG A 126 -1.35 -10.18 12.08
CA ARG A 126 -1.81 -11.16 11.07
C ARG A 126 -1.21 -12.54 11.27
N ASN A 127 -0.47 -12.77 12.36
CA ASN A 127 0.27 -13.99 12.62
C ASN A 127 1.23 -14.40 11.47
N TRP A 128 1.71 -13.41 10.71
CA TRP A 128 2.71 -13.60 9.65
C TRP A 128 4.13 -13.65 10.18
N ALA A 129 4.31 -13.38 11.48
CA ALA A 129 5.60 -13.48 12.14
C ALA A 129 6.19 -14.87 11.91
N PRO A 130 7.50 -14.98 11.64
CA PRO A 130 8.17 -16.27 11.68
C PRO A 130 7.89 -16.91 13.04
N LYS A 131 7.38 -18.14 13.07
CA LYS A 131 7.36 -18.91 14.33
C LYS A 131 8.78 -18.91 14.86
N ALA A 132 8.99 -18.40 16.09
CA ALA A 132 10.27 -18.48 16.75
C ALA A 132 10.71 -19.96 16.72
N ARG A 133 11.83 -20.24 16.07
CA ARG A 133 12.46 -21.57 16.17
C ARG A 133 13.02 -21.64 17.59
N GLY A 134 12.37 -22.45 18.43
CA GLY A 134 12.89 -22.83 19.74
C GLY A 134 14.11 -23.72 19.62
#